data_AF-A0A9P6XP67-F1
#
_entry.id   AF-A0A9P6XP67-F1
#
_cell.length_a   1.000
_cell.length_b   1.000
_cell.length_c   1.000
_cell.angle_alpha   90.00
_cell.angle_beta   90.00
_cell.angle_gamma   90.00
#
_symmetry.space_group_name_H-M   'P 1'
#
loop_
_entity.id
_entity.type
_entity.pdbx_description
1 polymer ?
#
loop_
_entity_poly.entity_id
_entity_poly.type
_entity_poly.pdbx_seq_one_letter_code
_entity_poly.pdbx_strand_id
1 'polypeptide(L)'
;MEAANITKEYILEAYSEYKKAQQDLKRAHKKKQKAIEELAIQVNRWSHFVFQRPNATQASVNRYLNAKHHQLKDILIDGRIDPILKKVIKQEDSWAHVHVPRHGTFEDELLSTPGICNTMQQTLAAFDFSLSN
;
A
#
# COMPACT_ATOMS: atom_id res chain seq x y z
N MET A 1 29.57 32.93 -27.68
CA MET A 1 29.73 31.46 -27.63
C MET A 1 29.99 30.95 -26.21
N GLU A 2 30.76 31.65 -25.39
CA GLU A 2 31.11 31.23 -24.02
C GLU A 2 29.93 31.09 -23.05
N ALA A 3 28.99 32.05 -23.04
CA ALA A 3 27.78 31.98 -22.20
C ALA A 3 26.88 30.75 -22.51
N ALA A 4 26.85 30.30 -23.77
CA ALA A 4 26.10 29.11 -24.16
C ALA A 4 26.75 27.83 -23.64
N ASN A 5 28.08 27.77 -23.61
CA ASN A 5 28.82 26.63 -23.04
C ASN A 5 28.65 26.56 -21.52
N ILE A 6 28.74 27.70 -20.82
CA ILE A 6 28.49 27.78 -19.37
C ILE A 6 27.06 27.31 -19.04
N THR A 7 26.06 27.79 -19.78
CA THR A 7 24.68 27.35 -19.58
C THR A 7 24.51 25.84 -19.81
N LYS A 8 25.19 25.30 -20.82
CA LYS A 8 25.17 23.86 -21.11
C LYS A 8 25.77 23.05 -19.96
N GLU A 9 26.86 23.51 -19.36
CA GLU A 9 27.47 22.86 -18.18
C GLU A 9 26.51 22.85 -16.99
N TYR A 10 25.86 23.98 -16.69
CA TYR A 10 24.84 24.04 -15.63
C TYR A 10 23.66 23.11 -15.88
N ILE A 11 23.20 22.99 -17.13
CA ILE A 11 22.13 22.05 -17.48
C ILE A 11 22.56 20.60 -17.21
N LEU A 12 23.80 20.25 -17.59
CA LEU A 12 24.32 18.90 -17.37
C LEU A 12 24.47 18.58 -15.87
N GLU A 13 24.95 19.54 -15.09
CA GLU A 13 25.07 19.43 -13.64
C GLU A 13 23.69 19.25 -12.98
N ALA A 14 22.73 20.14 -13.27
CA ALA A 14 21.37 20.06 -12.74
C ALA A 14 20.68 18.74 -13.11
N TYR A 15 20.88 18.25 -14.34
CA TYR A 15 20.33 16.96 -14.75
C TYR A 15 21.00 15.79 -14.01
N SER A 16 22.32 15.85 -13.77
CA SER A 16 23.04 14.86 -12.97
C SER A 16 22.51 14.79 -11.54
N GLU A 17 22.32 15.95 -10.89
CA GLU A 17 21.73 16.04 -9.56
C GLU A 17 20.31 15.48 -9.50
N TYR A 18 19.49 15.82 -10.50
CA TYR A 18 18.15 15.26 -10.64
C TYR A 18 18.16 13.74 -10.72
N LYS A 19 19.06 13.16 -11.54
CA LYS A 19 19.19 11.70 -11.67
C LYS A 19 19.66 11.05 -10.38
N LYS A 20 20.56 11.69 -9.64
CA LYS A 20 21.00 11.24 -8.32
C LYS A 20 19.84 11.23 -7.32
N ALA A 21 19.07 12.31 -7.25
CA ALA A 21 17.89 12.41 -6.40
C ALA A 21 16.85 11.32 -6.72
N GLN A 22 16.62 11.02 -8.01
CA GLN A 22 15.75 9.91 -8.41
C GLN A 22 16.25 8.55 -7.91
N GLN A 23 17.56 8.29 -7.98
CA GLN A 23 18.13 7.04 -7.48
C GLN A 23 18.01 6.93 -5.96
N ASP A 24 18.24 8.02 -5.25
CA ASP A 24 18.14 8.04 -3.79
C ASP A 24 16.70 7.86 -3.32
N LEU A 25 15.70 8.44 -4.01
CA LEU A 25 14.29 8.15 -3.78
C LEU A 25 13.98 6.66 -3.97
N LYS A 26 14.46 6.04 -5.06
CA LYS A 26 14.28 4.60 -5.29
C LYS A 26 14.89 3.75 -4.16
N ARG A 27 16.09 4.13 -3.70
CA ARG A 27 16.76 3.45 -2.57
C ARG A 27 15.98 3.62 -1.27
N ALA A 28 15.49 4.83 -0.99
CA ALA A 28 14.68 5.12 0.18
C ALA A 28 13.38 4.31 0.19
N HIS A 29 12.68 4.21 -0.96
CA HIS A 29 11.50 3.36 -1.10
C HIS A 29 11.80 1.89 -0.81
N LYS A 30 12.90 1.34 -1.35
CA LYS A 30 13.31 -0.05 -1.06
C LYS A 30 13.62 -0.26 0.42
N LYS A 31 14.34 0.67 1.05
CA LYS A 31 14.64 0.61 2.49
C LYS A 31 13.37 0.67 3.33
N LYS A 32 12.43 1.58 2.99
CA LYS A 32 11.11 1.68 3.64
C LYS A 32 10.36 0.36 3.54
N GLN A 33 10.30 -0.23 2.35
CA GLN A 33 9.58 -1.49 2.12
C GLN A 33 10.16 -2.63 2.96
N LYS A 34 11.50 -2.79 2.97
CA LYS A 34 12.17 -3.79 3.81
C LYS A 34 11.91 -3.58 5.31
N ALA A 35 11.91 -2.33 5.77
CA ALA A 35 11.62 -2.01 7.16
C ALA A 35 10.16 -2.35 7.53
N ILE A 36 9.21 -2.14 6.62
CA ILE A 36 7.80 -2.54 6.82
C ILE A 36 7.67 -4.05 6.94
N GLU A 37 8.34 -4.81 6.06
CA GLU A 37 8.33 -6.27 6.07
C GLU A 37 8.92 -6.82 7.38
N GLU A 38 10.10 -6.34 7.77
CA GLU A 38 10.74 -6.74 9.02
C GLU A 38 9.84 -6.42 10.23
N LEU A 39 9.29 -5.21 10.29
CA LEU A 39 8.41 -4.81 11.38
C LEU A 39 7.14 -5.68 11.42
N ALA A 40 6.57 -6.02 10.27
CA ALA A 40 5.41 -6.91 10.20
C ALA A 40 5.72 -8.30 10.77
N ILE A 41 6.88 -8.87 10.43
CA ILE A 41 7.35 -10.15 10.98
C ILE A 41 7.46 -10.07 12.51
N GLN A 42 8.11 -9.03 13.03
CA GLN A 42 8.31 -8.88 14.47
C GLN A 42 6.98 -8.68 15.21
N VAL A 43 6.07 -7.86 14.67
CA VAL A 43 4.73 -7.64 15.22
C VAL A 43 3.92 -8.94 15.23
N ASN A 44 3.98 -9.72 14.14
CA ASN A 44 3.26 -10.99 14.06
C ASN A 44 3.81 -12.00 15.06
N ARG A 45 5.14 -12.14 15.13
CA ARG A 45 5.82 -13.00 16.09
C ARG A 45 5.48 -12.61 17.53
N TRP A 46 5.58 -11.34 17.87
CA TRP A 46 5.17 -10.82 19.18
C TRP A 46 3.72 -11.16 19.50
N SER A 47 2.81 -10.93 18.55
CA SER A 47 1.38 -11.20 18.78
C SER A 47 1.08 -12.69 19.00
N HIS A 48 1.82 -13.60 18.37
CA HIS A 48 1.63 -15.04 18.59
C HIS A 48 2.15 -15.51 19.96
N PHE A 49 3.01 -14.73 20.62
CA PHE A 49 3.42 -14.97 22.01
C PHE A 49 2.45 -14.38 23.04
N VAL A 50 1.81 -13.26 22.72
CA VAL A 50 0.94 -12.53 23.66
C VAL A 50 -0.52 -13.02 23.61
N PHE A 51 -1.01 -13.34 22.42
CA PHE A 51 -2.42 -13.69 22.22
C PHE A 51 -2.59 -15.19 22.02
N GLN A 52 -3.77 -15.68 22.39
CA GLN A 52 -4.19 -17.03 22.02
C GLN A 52 -4.59 -17.06 20.54
N ARG A 53 -4.30 -18.18 19.88
CA ARG A 53 -4.69 -18.40 18.49
C ARG A 53 -6.21 -18.28 18.34
N PRO A 54 -6.72 -17.44 17.42
CA PRO A 54 -8.15 -17.32 17.19
C PRO A 54 -8.72 -18.61 16.61
N ASN A 55 -10.00 -18.87 16.87
CA ASN A 55 -10.75 -19.92 16.21
C ASN A 55 -10.89 -19.63 14.71
N ALA A 56 -11.15 -20.66 13.90
CA ALA A 56 -11.35 -20.57 12.46
C ALA A 56 -12.70 -19.93 12.05
N THR A 57 -13.11 -18.86 12.74
CA THR A 57 -14.29 -18.06 12.43
C THR A 57 -13.89 -16.61 12.21
N GLN A 58 -14.54 -15.94 11.25
CA GLN A 58 -14.20 -14.56 10.90
C GLN A 58 -14.35 -13.61 12.10
N ALA A 59 -15.36 -13.83 12.94
CA ALA A 59 -15.56 -13.05 14.16
C ALA A 59 -14.41 -13.21 15.16
N SER A 60 -13.90 -14.43 15.35
CA SER A 60 -12.76 -14.67 16.26
C SER A 60 -11.48 -14.03 15.74
N VAL A 61 -11.21 -14.14 14.44
CA VAL A 61 -10.05 -13.51 13.79
C VAL A 61 -10.13 -11.98 13.89
N ASN A 62 -11.30 -11.39 13.64
CA ASN A 62 -11.48 -9.94 13.75
C ASN A 62 -11.25 -9.44 15.18
N ARG A 63 -11.72 -10.18 16.20
CA ARG A 63 -11.45 -9.85 17.61
C ARG A 63 -9.96 -9.88 17.92
N TYR A 64 -9.26 -10.92 17.49
CA TYR A 64 -7.80 -11.04 17.61
C TYR A 64 -7.07 -9.85 16.96
N LEU A 65 -7.39 -9.54 15.69
CA LEU A 65 -6.75 -8.45 14.96
C LEU A 65 -7.00 -7.08 15.61
N ASN A 66 -8.20 -6.85 16.15
CA ASN A 66 -8.53 -5.61 16.85
C ASN A 66 -7.77 -5.49 18.18
N ALA A 67 -7.69 -6.56 18.96
CA ALA A 67 -6.94 -6.57 20.22
C ALA A 67 -5.43 -6.36 19.98
N LYS A 68 -4.88 -7.08 18.99
CA LYS A 68 -3.51 -6.90 18.50
C LYS A 68 -3.24 -5.46 18.08
N HIS A 69 -4.14 -4.87 17.27
CA HIS A 69 -4.00 -3.49 16.81
C HIS A 69 -4.05 -2.48 17.96
N HIS A 70 -4.91 -2.72 18.96
CA HIS A 70 -5.03 -1.85 20.12
C HIS A 70 -3.74 -1.84 20.93
N GLN A 71 -3.23 -3.00 21.34
CA GLN A 71 -1.99 -3.09 22.10
C GLN A 71 -0.76 -2.64 21.30
N LEU A 72 -0.76 -2.84 19.98
CA LEU A 72 0.34 -2.37 19.15
C LEU A 72 0.48 -0.84 19.17
N LYS A 73 -0.62 -0.09 19.38
CA LYS A 73 -0.54 1.37 19.51
C LYS A 73 0.24 1.80 20.75
N ASP A 74 0.21 1.01 21.82
CA ASP A 74 0.92 1.33 23.06
C ASP A 74 2.43 1.06 22.94
N ILE A 75 2.83 0.19 22.00
CA ILE A 75 4.24 -0.13 21.72
C ILE A 75 4.87 0.91 20.80
N LEU A 76 4.09 1.49 19.89
CA LEU A 76 4.59 2.45 18.90
C LEU A 76 4.62 3.86 19.48
N ILE A 77 5.75 4.53 19.32
CA ILE A 77 6.05 5.86 19.90
C ILE A 77 4.97 6.92 19.59
N ASP A 78 4.32 6.84 18.42
CA ASP A 78 3.30 7.81 18.00
C ASP A 78 1.86 7.27 18.05
N GLY A 79 1.65 6.02 18.50
CA GLY A 79 0.33 5.37 18.54
C GLY A 79 -0.40 5.26 17.18
N ARG A 80 0.24 5.68 16.08
CA ARG A 80 -0.30 5.66 14.72
C ARG A 80 0.37 4.55 13.93
N ILE A 81 -0.45 3.74 13.30
CA ILE A 81 0.01 2.66 12.42
C ILE A 81 -0.30 3.07 10.99
N ASP A 82 0.75 3.19 10.19
CA ASP A 82 0.64 3.47 8.76
C ASP A 82 -0.27 2.41 8.07
N PRO A 83 -1.20 2.82 7.18
CA PRO A 83 -2.12 1.89 6.54
C PRO A 83 -1.44 0.77 5.73
N ILE A 84 -0.29 1.06 5.11
CA ILE A 84 0.49 0.07 4.36
C ILE A 84 1.07 -0.95 5.34
N LEU A 85 1.68 -0.47 6.43
CA LEU A 85 2.17 -1.36 7.49
C LEU A 85 1.07 -2.24 8.08
N LYS A 86 -0.11 -1.65 8.39
CA LYS A 86 -1.27 -2.40 8.88
C LYS A 86 -1.70 -3.51 7.90
N LYS A 87 -1.69 -3.20 6.60
CA LYS A 87 -2.01 -4.17 5.54
C LYS A 87 -0.99 -5.30 5.50
N VAL A 88 0.31 -4.99 5.51
CA VAL A 88 1.38 -5.99 5.47
C VAL A 88 1.36 -6.89 6.71
N ILE A 89 1.21 -6.31 7.91
CA ILE A 89 1.03 -7.07 9.17
C ILE A 89 -0.08 -8.12 9.03
N LYS A 90 -1.25 -7.71 8.53
CA LYS A 90 -2.40 -8.64 8.35
C LYS A 90 -2.11 -9.70 7.28
N GLN A 91 -1.49 -9.34 6.16
CA GLN A 91 -1.22 -10.26 5.06
C GLN A 91 -0.23 -11.36 5.47
N GLU A 92 0.83 -11.00 6.19
CA GLU A 92 1.88 -11.91 6.66
C GLU A 92 1.50 -12.71 7.91
N ASP A 93 0.34 -12.45 8.51
CA ASP A 93 -0.10 -13.13 9.73
C ASP A 93 -0.87 -14.42 9.40
N SER A 94 -0.27 -15.56 9.71
CA SER A 94 -0.87 -16.87 9.47
C SER A 94 -2.17 -17.10 10.26
N TRP A 95 -2.41 -16.37 11.34
CA TRP A 95 -3.65 -16.45 12.13
C TRP A 95 -4.75 -15.52 11.61
N ALA A 96 -4.44 -14.62 10.67
CA ALA A 96 -5.39 -13.65 10.13
C ALA A 96 -6.24 -14.19 8.97
N HIS A 97 -5.95 -15.38 8.46
CA HIS A 97 -6.62 -15.97 7.31
C HIS A 97 -7.54 -17.12 7.75
N VAL A 98 -8.85 -16.95 7.55
CA VAL A 98 -9.80 -18.05 7.68
C VAL A 98 -9.76 -18.84 6.37
N HIS A 99 -9.24 -20.05 6.40
CA HIS A 99 -9.38 -20.98 5.29
C HIS A 99 -10.83 -21.46 5.23
N VAL A 100 -11.69 -20.70 4.55
CA VAL A 100 -13.00 -21.21 4.16
C VAL A 100 -12.75 -22.23 3.04
N PRO A 101 -13.08 -23.52 3.20
CA PRO A 101 -13.07 -24.43 2.07
C PRO A 101 -14.05 -23.88 1.04
N ARG A 102 -13.60 -23.63 -0.19
CA ARG A 102 -14.48 -23.30 -1.33
C ARG A 102 -15.35 -24.53 -1.63
N HIS A 103 -16.40 -24.76 -0.86
CA HIS A 103 -17.56 -25.44 -1.40
C HIS A 103 -18.32 -24.43 -2.25
N GLY A 104 -18.03 -24.45 -3.55
CA GLY A 104 -18.79 -23.70 -4.53
C GLY A 104 -20.26 -24.09 -4.41
N THR A 105 -21.06 -23.17 -3.88
CA THR A 105 -22.50 -23.17 -4.10
C THR A 105 -22.75 -22.15 -5.19
N PHE A 106 -23.40 -22.62 -6.25
CA PHE A 106 -23.67 -21.96 -7.52
C PHE A 106 -24.34 -20.57 -7.39
N GLU A 107 -24.88 -20.22 -6.22
CA GLU A 107 -25.56 -18.94 -6.00
C GLU A 107 -24.62 -17.75 -5.79
N ASP A 108 -23.32 -17.96 -5.52
CA ASP A 108 -22.37 -16.87 -5.25
C ASP A 108 -21.86 -16.18 -6.53
N GLU A 109 -22.14 -16.72 -7.73
CA GLU A 109 -21.80 -16.07 -9.01
C GLU A 109 -22.80 -14.97 -9.41
N LEU A 110 -23.98 -14.90 -8.78
CA LEU A 110 -24.99 -13.87 -9.05
C LEU A 110 -24.83 -12.59 -8.23
N LEU A 111 -23.93 -12.57 -7.23
CA LEU A 111 -23.65 -11.39 -6.40
C LEU A 111 -22.31 -10.70 -6.73
N SER A 112 -21.61 -11.14 -7.78
CA SER A 112 -20.54 -10.34 -8.39
C SER A 112 -21.12 -9.19 -9.21
N THR A 113 -21.76 -8.25 -8.53
CA THR A 113 -21.97 -6.91 -9.09
C THR A 113 -20.59 -6.24 -9.15
N PRO A 114 -20.09 -5.84 -10.32
CA PRO A 114 -18.88 -5.03 -10.39
C PRO A 114 -19.23 -3.69 -9.75
N GLY A 115 -18.59 -3.39 -8.62
CA GLY A 115 -18.73 -2.10 -7.95
C GLY A 115 -18.48 -0.97 -8.95
N ILE A 116 -19.50 -0.14 -9.14
CA ILE A 116 -19.48 1.06 -9.97
C ILE A 116 -18.40 1.99 -9.42
N CYS A 117 -17.30 2.14 -10.15
CA CYS A 117 -16.25 3.10 -9.86
C CYS A 117 -16.71 4.47 -10.38
N ASN A 118 -17.38 5.25 -9.53
CA ASN A 118 -17.63 6.66 -9.83
C ASN A 118 -16.34 7.47 -9.59
N THR A 119 -15.61 7.73 -10.66
CA THR A 119 -14.73 8.91 -10.75
C THR A 119 -15.04 9.64 -12.04
N MET A 120 -15.69 10.80 -11.91
CA MET A 120 -15.83 11.79 -12.96
C MET A 120 -14.44 12.17 -13.51
N GLN A 121 -14.18 11.84 -14.78
CA GLN A 121 -13.40 12.66 -15.72
C GLN A 121 -13.33 11.95 -17.07
N GLN A 122 -14.37 12.12 -17.89
CA GLN A 122 -14.28 11.99 -19.34
C GLN A 122 -15.45 12.76 -19.99
N THR A 123 -15.41 14.07 -19.82
CA THR A 123 -16.17 15.03 -20.63
C THR A 123 -15.17 16.01 -21.24
N LEU A 124 -14.40 15.52 -22.21
CA LEU A 124 -13.81 16.32 -23.28
C LEU A 124 -13.79 15.48 -24.57
N ALA A 125 -14.98 15.06 -24.99
CA ALA A 125 -15.28 14.66 -26.36
C ALA A 125 -16.50 15.47 -26.81
N ALA A 126 -16.32 16.80 -26.84
CA ALA A 126 -17.26 17.76 -27.42
C ALA A 126 -16.52 19.07 -27.66
N PHE A 127 -15.59 19.04 -28.61
CA PHE A 127 -15.22 20.22 -29.39
C PHE A 127 -15.09 19.76 -30.85
N ASP A 128 -16.25 19.52 -31.46
CA ASP A 128 -16.45 19.91 -32.85
C ASP A 128 -16.25 21.43 -32.89
N PHE A 129 -15.11 21.87 -33.41
CA PHE A 129 -14.98 23.22 -33.93
C PHE A 129 -14.57 23.11 -35.40
N SER A 130 -15.59 23.25 -36.24
CA SER A 130 -15.49 23.76 -37.60
C SER A 130 -14.50 24.92 -37.68
N LEU A 131 -13.50 24.80 -38.55
CA LEU A 131 -12.77 25.89 -39.24
C LEU A 131 -12.12 25.19 -40.46
N SER A 132 -12.67 25.26 -41.67
CA SER A 132 -12.62 26.41 -42.57
C SER A 132 -11.21 26.99 -42.71
N ASN A 133 -10.41 26.39 -43.60
CA ASN A 133 -9.68 27.09 -44.65
C ASN A 133 -9.24 26.10 -45.73
#